data_AF-A0A6V7XT71-F1
#
_entry.id   AF-A0A6V7XT71-F1
#
_cell.length_a   1.000
_cell.length_b   1.000
_cell.length_c   1.000
_cell.angle_alpha   90.00
_cell.angle_beta   90.00
_cell.angle_gamma   90.00
#
_symmetry.space_group_name_H-M   'P 1'
#
loop_
_entity.id
_entity.type
_entity.pdbx_description
1 polymer ?
#
loop_
_entity_poly.entity_id
_entity_poly.type
_entity_poly.pdbx_seq_one_letter_code
_entity_poly.pdbx_strand_id
1 'polypeptide(L)'
;MSKKIKILLFLLNIYLNFGLKNEKKYAEKKHLCLLENEQNSIYLSIYENIQKDSVLTILPIIGIPFGDKQNIKLKILNGQQFVSLNNSNKQLILKSEIDRDNGLSNINVLIECVPLIKYFNQSSEYSENIFSVLLILFLKRTQEINTQYINIYIHI
;
A
#
# COMPACT_ATOMS: atom_id res chain seq x y z
N MET A 1 19.78 -22.96 37.06
CA MET A 1 19.54 -21.93 36.01
C MET A 1 18.14 -21.35 36.17
N SER A 2 18.01 -20.04 36.40
CA SER A 2 16.72 -19.39 36.75
C SER A 2 15.72 -19.42 35.59
N LYS A 3 14.42 -19.64 35.87
CA LYS A 3 13.33 -19.63 34.87
C LYS A 3 13.34 -18.36 34.01
N LYS A 4 13.73 -17.22 34.58
CA LYS A 4 13.85 -15.93 33.87
C LYS A 4 14.91 -15.96 32.75
N ILE A 5 16.03 -16.64 32.99
CA ILE A 5 17.13 -16.76 32.02
C ILE A 5 16.72 -17.65 30.84
N LYS A 6 15.95 -18.72 31.10
CA LYS A 6 15.42 -19.58 30.02
C LYS A 6 14.43 -18.85 29.12
N ILE A 7 13.55 -18.03 29.70
CA ILE A 7 12.60 -17.21 28.93
C ILE A 7 13.34 -16.16 28.10
N LEU A 8 14.34 -15.49 28.67
CA LEU A 8 15.15 -14.50 27.95
C LEU A 8 15.89 -15.15 26.77
N LEU A 9 16.52 -16.31 26.98
CA LEU A 9 17.21 -17.05 25.92
C LEU A 9 16.24 -17.54 24.84
N PHE A 10 15.03 -17.95 25.22
CA PHE A 10 13.99 -18.34 24.27
C PHE A 10 13.54 -17.16 23.40
N LEU A 11 13.30 -15.99 24.00
CA LEU A 11 12.97 -14.75 23.28
C LEU A 11 14.11 -14.27 22.38
N LEU A 12 15.36 -14.37 22.86
CA LEU A 12 16.55 -14.01 22.08
C LEU A 12 16.74 -14.94 20.87
N ASN A 13 16.49 -16.24 21.07
CA ASN A 13 16.58 -17.24 20.00
C ASN A 13 15.47 -17.04 18.94
N ILE A 14 14.25 -16.68 19.37
CA ILE A 14 13.19 -16.24 18.45
C ILE A 14 13.64 -15.01 17.66
N TYR A 15 14.17 -13.98 18.33
CA TYR A 15 14.62 -12.75 17.67
C TYR A 15 15.75 -13.02 16.66
N LEU A 16 16.72 -13.87 17.00
CA LEU A 16 17.84 -14.18 16.12
C LEU A 16 17.40 -15.04 14.92
N ASN A 17 16.56 -16.06 15.13
CA ASN A 17 16.15 -16.94 14.04
C ASN A 17 15.08 -16.33 13.12
N PHE A 18 14.18 -15.49 13.64
CA PHE A 18 13.19 -14.80 12.82
C PHE A 18 13.65 -13.42 12.33
N GLY A 19 14.41 -12.66 13.11
CA GLY A 19 14.87 -11.32 12.76
C GLY A 19 15.83 -11.33 11.57
N LEU A 20 16.89 -12.15 11.64
CA LEU A 20 17.96 -12.15 10.63
C LEU A 20 17.54 -12.81 9.30
N LYS A 21 16.68 -13.83 9.35
CA LYS A 21 16.18 -14.51 8.14
C LYS A 21 15.18 -13.65 7.36
N ASN A 22 14.54 -12.71 8.06
CA ASN A 22 13.62 -11.75 7.48
C ASN A 22 14.33 -10.54 6.84
N GLU A 23 15.49 -10.09 7.31
CA GLU A 23 16.16 -8.90 6.75
C GLU A 23 16.36 -8.95 5.22
N LYS A 24 16.77 -10.09 4.66
CA LYS A 24 16.92 -10.24 3.19
C LYS A 24 15.60 -10.23 2.42
N LYS A 25 14.52 -10.73 3.01
CA LYS A 25 13.16 -10.75 2.41
C LYS A 25 12.40 -9.44 2.62
N TYR A 26 12.81 -8.66 3.63
CA TYR A 26 12.33 -7.32 3.92
C TYR A 26 13.05 -6.26 3.06
N ALA A 27 14.30 -6.52 2.63
CA ALA A 27 15.02 -5.66 1.70
C ALA A 27 14.33 -5.52 0.33
N GLU A 28 13.83 -6.61 -0.26
CA GLU A 28 13.02 -6.54 -1.50
C GLU A 28 11.66 -5.83 -1.31
N LYS A 29 11.11 -5.86 -0.09
CA LYS A 29 9.80 -5.25 0.22
C LYS A 29 9.90 -3.78 0.64
N LYS A 30 11.11 -3.26 0.85
CA LYS A 30 11.36 -1.88 1.28
C LYS A 30 10.94 -0.83 0.25
N HIS A 31 10.65 -1.27 -0.99
CA HIS A 31 10.29 -0.38 -2.10
C HIS A 31 8.83 -0.45 -2.54
N LEU A 32 7.99 -1.31 -1.94
CA LEU A 32 6.56 -1.36 -2.29
C LEU A 32 5.86 -0.06 -1.87
N CYS A 33 4.83 0.31 -2.63
CA CYS A 33 4.04 1.53 -2.43
C CYS A 33 4.77 2.86 -2.67
N LEU A 34 6.09 2.84 -2.90
CA LEU A 34 6.82 4.01 -3.38
C LEU A 34 6.42 4.35 -4.81
N LEU A 35 6.60 5.61 -5.19
CA LEU A 35 6.55 6.00 -6.59
C LEU A 35 7.84 5.60 -7.30
N GLU A 36 7.73 5.22 -8.57
CA GLU A 36 8.87 5.02 -9.45
C GLU A 36 9.63 6.34 -9.63
N ASN A 37 10.93 6.25 -9.92
CA ASN A 37 11.81 7.41 -10.11
C ASN A 37 11.91 8.36 -8.90
N GLU A 38 11.74 7.83 -7.68
CA GLU A 38 11.91 8.59 -6.42
C GLU A 38 11.01 9.83 -6.30
N GLN A 39 9.85 9.81 -6.98
CA GLN A 39 8.87 10.89 -6.89
C GLN A 39 8.19 10.88 -5.52
N ASN A 40 7.77 12.07 -5.04
CA ASN A 40 7.02 12.22 -3.79
C ASN A 40 5.52 12.44 -4.01
N SER A 41 5.13 12.82 -5.22
CA SER A 41 3.77 13.13 -5.63
C SER A 41 3.66 13.07 -7.15
N ILE A 42 2.41 12.99 -7.63
CA ILE A 42 2.10 12.96 -9.06
C ILE A 42 1.44 14.29 -9.41
N TYR A 43 1.93 14.96 -10.46
CA TYR A 43 1.34 16.20 -10.98
C TYR A 43 0.83 15.95 -12.40
N LEU A 44 -0.42 16.32 -12.64
CA LEU A 44 -1.09 16.16 -13.93
C LEU A 44 -1.69 17.50 -14.34
N SER A 45 -1.64 17.79 -15.64
CA SER A 45 -2.38 18.87 -16.27
C SER A 45 -3.33 18.26 -17.29
N ILE A 46 -4.61 18.59 -17.21
CA ILE A 46 -5.66 18.07 -18.09
C ILE A 46 -6.45 19.24 -18.65
N TYR A 47 -7.12 19.05 -19.78
CA TYR A 47 -8.01 20.06 -20.33
C TYR A 47 -9.42 19.91 -19.74
N GLU A 48 -10.18 21.00 -19.64
CA GLU A 48 -11.57 21.00 -19.14
C GLU A 48 -12.50 20.08 -19.96
N ASN A 49 -12.27 20.00 -21.27
CA ASN A 49 -13.10 19.22 -22.20
C ASN A 49 -12.77 17.73 -22.24
N ILE A 50 -11.98 17.23 -21.29
CA ILE A 50 -11.68 15.80 -21.20
C ILE A 50 -12.96 15.00 -20.97
N GLN A 51 -13.13 13.93 -21.73
CA GLN A 51 -14.34 13.13 -21.66
C GLN A 51 -14.39 12.34 -20.35
N LYS A 52 -15.60 12.17 -19.81
CA LYS A 52 -15.85 11.22 -18.73
C LYS A 52 -15.34 9.82 -19.13
N ASP A 53 -14.86 9.07 -18.13
CA ASP A 53 -14.26 7.74 -18.24
C ASP A 53 -12.91 7.71 -19.01
N SER A 54 -12.35 8.88 -19.32
CA SER A 54 -10.98 8.99 -19.85
C SER A 54 -9.94 8.57 -18.81
N VAL A 55 -8.91 7.86 -19.26
CA VAL A 55 -7.73 7.56 -18.44
C VAL A 55 -6.88 8.83 -18.33
N LEU A 56 -6.71 9.34 -17.11
CA LEU A 56 -5.89 10.53 -16.83
C LEU A 56 -4.40 10.19 -16.80
N THR A 57 -4.05 9.06 -16.15
CA THR A 57 -2.68 8.59 -16.07
C THR A 57 -2.63 7.12 -15.62
N ILE A 58 -1.46 6.51 -15.79
CA ILE A 58 -1.08 5.25 -15.16
C ILE A 58 -0.22 5.60 -13.94
N LEU A 59 -0.62 5.15 -12.76
CA LEU A 59 0.07 5.45 -11.51
C LEU A 59 1.41 4.72 -11.46
N PRO A 60 2.54 5.44 -11.38
CA PRO A 60 3.87 4.86 -11.30
C PRO A 60 4.16 4.37 -9.88
N ILE A 61 3.35 3.45 -9.36
CA ILE A 61 3.46 2.91 -8.00
C ILE A 61 4.12 1.54 -8.06
N ILE A 62 5.18 1.34 -7.29
CA ILE A 62 5.87 0.07 -7.20
C ILE A 62 5.00 -0.96 -6.48
N GLY A 63 4.71 -2.07 -7.18
CA GLY A 63 3.87 -3.17 -6.70
C GLY A 63 2.81 -3.61 -7.71
N ILE A 64 2.11 -4.69 -7.38
CA ILE A 64 1.04 -5.31 -8.16
C ILE A 64 -0.25 -5.21 -7.33
N PRO A 65 -1.21 -4.36 -7.72
CA PRO A 65 -2.43 -4.12 -6.95
C PRO A 65 -3.59 -5.08 -7.24
N PHE A 66 -3.48 -5.96 -8.25
CA PHE A 66 -4.57 -6.86 -8.67
C PHE A 66 -4.03 -8.20 -9.20
N GLY A 67 -4.86 -9.26 -9.12
CA GLY A 67 -4.56 -10.60 -9.62
C GLY A 67 -3.82 -11.51 -8.61
N ASP A 68 -3.48 -12.72 -9.04
CA ASP A 68 -2.92 -13.76 -8.14
C ASP A 68 -1.58 -13.37 -7.49
N LYS A 69 -0.83 -12.50 -8.17
CA LYS A 69 0.46 -11.95 -7.70
C LYS A 69 0.32 -10.64 -6.93
N GLN A 70 -0.90 -10.24 -6.55
CA GLN A 70 -1.13 -9.02 -5.78
C GLN A 70 -0.24 -8.97 -4.53
N ASN A 71 0.46 -7.84 -4.37
CA ASN A 71 1.34 -7.56 -3.24
C ASN A 71 1.17 -6.14 -2.67
N ILE A 72 0.28 -5.33 -3.25
CA ILE A 72 -0.17 -4.05 -2.69
C ILE A 72 -1.70 -3.94 -2.80
N LYS A 73 -2.29 -3.07 -2.00
CA LYS A 73 -3.70 -2.66 -2.10
C LYS A 73 -3.75 -1.15 -2.22
N LEU A 74 -4.48 -0.67 -3.23
CA LEU A 74 -4.67 0.75 -3.46
C LEU A 74 -6.11 1.15 -3.16
N LYS A 75 -6.29 2.31 -2.55
CA LYS A 75 -7.60 2.88 -2.23
C LYS A 75 -7.55 4.40 -2.33
N ILE A 76 -8.53 4.99 -3.01
CA ILE A 76 -8.69 6.44 -3.00
C ILE A 76 -9.33 6.85 -1.66
N LEU A 77 -8.68 7.74 -0.92
CA LEU A 77 -9.16 8.34 0.32
C LEU A 77 -9.78 9.73 0.11
N ASN A 78 -9.33 10.47 -0.90
CA ASN A 78 -9.90 11.77 -1.28
C ASN A 78 -9.97 11.90 -2.81
N GLY A 79 -11.01 12.58 -3.32
CA GLY A 79 -11.22 12.83 -4.75
C GLY A 79 -12.08 11.77 -5.47
N GLN A 80 -12.77 10.88 -4.74
CA GLN A 80 -13.59 9.79 -5.31
C GLN A 80 -14.77 10.29 -6.15
N GLN A 81 -15.21 11.53 -5.92
CA GLN A 81 -16.25 12.20 -6.70
C GLN A 81 -15.78 12.58 -8.11
N PHE A 82 -14.48 12.79 -8.29
CA PHE A 82 -13.90 13.20 -9.57
C PHE A 82 -13.21 12.06 -10.30
N VAL A 83 -12.59 11.12 -9.57
CA VAL A 83 -11.78 10.06 -10.17
C VAL A 83 -12.09 8.67 -9.60
N SER A 84 -11.75 7.66 -10.37
CA SER A 84 -11.77 6.25 -9.98
C SER A 84 -10.44 5.58 -10.28
N LEU A 85 -10.22 4.45 -9.61
CA LEU A 85 -9.00 3.67 -9.75
C LEU A 85 -9.32 2.33 -10.41
N ASN A 86 -8.73 2.08 -11.56
CA ASN A 86 -8.66 0.74 -12.13
C ASN A 86 -7.40 0.06 -11.62
N ASN A 87 -7.57 -0.80 -10.63
CA ASN A 87 -6.47 -1.53 -9.99
C ASN A 87 -5.74 -2.45 -10.98
N SER A 88 -6.44 -3.10 -11.93
CA SER A 88 -5.82 -4.06 -12.85
C SER A 88 -4.62 -3.46 -13.61
N ASN A 89 -4.75 -2.19 -14.00
CA ASN A 89 -3.74 -1.49 -14.82
C ASN A 89 -3.14 -0.26 -14.11
N LYS A 90 -3.40 -0.06 -12.81
CA LYS A 90 -3.03 1.14 -12.05
C LYS A 90 -3.50 2.45 -12.70
N GLN A 91 -4.65 2.47 -13.36
CA GLN A 91 -5.11 3.67 -14.08
C GLN A 91 -5.98 4.56 -13.19
N LEU A 92 -5.72 5.86 -13.22
CA LEU A 92 -6.62 6.87 -12.67
C LEU A 92 -7.57 7.32 -13.79
N ILE A 93 -8.87 7.15 -13.57
CA ILE A 93 -9.91 7.38 -14.58
C ILE A 93 -10.83 8.48 -14.11
N LEU A 94 -11.17 9.42 -14.98
CA LEU A 94 -12.09 10.51 -14.68
C LEU A 94 -13.54 10.01 -14.59
N LYS A 95 -14.24 10.35 -13.51
CA LYS A 95 -15.64 9.95 -13.26
C LYS A 95 -16.67 11.02 -13.59
N SER A 96 -16.27 12.28 -13.51
CA SER A 96 -17.15 13.43 -13.69
C SER A 96 -16.64 14.29 -14.83
N GLU A 97 -17.56 14.93 -15.54
CA GLU A 97 -17.19 16.03 -16.42
C GLU A 97 -16.56 17.15 -15.58
N ILE A 98 -15.59 17.83 -16.18
CA ILE A 98 -14.88 18.94 -15.56
C ILE A 98 -15.36 20.21 -16.24
N ASP A 99 -15.77 21.18 -15.45
CA ASP A 99 -16.18 22.49 -15.93
C ASP A 99 -15.45 23.53 -15.10
N ARG A 100 -14.50 24.21 -15.74
CA ARG A 100 -13.67 25.23 -15.10
C ARG A 100 -14.46 26.48 -14.77
N ASP A 101 -15.53 26.77 -15.50
CA ASP A 101 -16.39 27.93 -15.28
C ASP A 101 -17.18 27.82 -13.96
N ASN A 102 -17.38 26.59 -13.47
CA ASN A 102 -17.93 26.32 -12.14
C ASN A 102 -16.93 26.53 -11.00
N GLY A 103 -15.73 27.06 -11.29
CA GLY A 103 -14.69 27.38 -10.31
C GLY A 103 -13.77 26.21 -9.95
N LEU A 104 -13.88 25.07 -10.66
CA LEU A 104 -13.01 23.92 -10.45
C LEU A 104 -11.70 24.10 -11.25
N SER A 105 -10.64 24.57 -10.59
CA SER A 105 -9.32 24.72 -11.21
C SER A 105 -8.35 23.59 -10.88
N ASN A 106 -8.50 22.98 -9.70
CA ASN A 106 -7.57 21.99 -9.17
C ASN A 106 -8.33 20.83 -8.49
N ILE A 107 -7.87 19.60 -8.68
CA ILE A 107 -8.36 18.42 -7.97
C ILE A 107 -7.19 17.76 -7.23
N ASN A 108 -7.36 17.58 -5.92
CA ASN A 108 -6.41 16.84 -5.09
C ASN A 108 -6.95 15.45 -4.81
N VAL A 109 -6.20 14.42 -5.22
CA VAL A 109 -6.55 13.02 -4.99
C VAL A 109 -5.54 12.42 -4.03
N LEU A 110 -6.03 11.75 -2.99
CA LEU A 110 -5.20 11.03 -2.02
C LEU A 110 -5.40 9.55 -2.20
N ILE A 111 -4.32 8.81 -2.45
CA ILE A 111 -4.33 7.36 -2.56
C ILE A 111 -3.57 6.76 -1.39
N GLU A 112 -4.24 5.86 -0.67
CA GLU A 112 -3.64 4.97 0.29
C GLU A 112 -3.08 3.73 -0.43
N CYS A 113 -1.82 3.41 -0.18
CA CYS A 113 -1.19 2.18 -0.60
C CYS A 113 -0.77 1.36 0.62
N VAL A 114 -1.26 0.13 0.68
CA VAL A 114 -0.94 -0.82 1.75
C VAL A 114 -0.19 -2.01 1.15
N PRO A 115 1.07 -2.27 1.55
CA PRO A 115 1.77 -3.47 1.12
C PRO A 115 1.12 -4.72 1.74
N LEU A 116 0.77 -5.69 0.90
CA LEU A 116 0.20 -6.95 1.33
C LEU A 116 1.31 -7.93 1.70
N ILE A 117 1.43 -8.15 3.00
CA ILE A 117 2.35 -9.14 3.55
C ILE A 117 1.68 -10.52 3.39
N LYS A 118 1.96 -11.24 2.29
CA LYS A 118 1.63 -12.67 2.16
C LYS A 118 2.49 -13.48 3.13
N TYR A 119 2.12 -13.52 4.40
CA TYR A 119 2.59 -14.53 5.34
C TYR A 119 1.34 -15.19 5.92
N PHE A 120 1.27 -16.51 5.77
CA PHE A 120 0.22 -17.39 6.29
C PHE A 120 -1.14 -17.34 5.58
N ASN A 121 -1.25 -18.04 4.45
CA ASN A 121 -2.50 -18.72 4.07
C ASN A 121 -2.24 -20.19 3.64
N GLN A 122 -1.09 -20.77 4.00
CA GLN A 122 -0.74 -22.15 3.62
C GLN A 122 -0.49 -23.11 4.80
N SER A 123 -0.82 -22.71 6.02
CA SER A 123 -0.86 -23.62 7.16
C SER A 123 -2.03 -23.23 8.05
N SER A 124 -3.24 -23.46 7.55
CA SER A 124 -4.46 -23.51 8.36
C SER A 124 -4.41 -24.75 9.24
N GLU A 125 -3.58 -24.70 10.26
CA GLU A 125 -3.59 -25.61 11.42
C GLU A 125 -2.72 -24.99 12.51
N TYR A 126 -3.11 -23.82 13.03
CA TYR A 126 -2.48 -23.27 14.22
C TYR A 126 -3.55 -23.08 15.29
N SER A 127 -3.53 -24.05 16.21
CA SER A 127 -4.10 -24.04 17.56
C SER A 127 -4.08 -22.67 18.23
N GLU A 128 -5.02 -22.45 19.15
CA GLU A 128 -5.19 -21.31 20.07
C GLU A 128 -3.97 -20.99 20.97
N ASN A 129 -2.80 -20.78 20.36
CA ASN A 129 -1.57 -20.46 21.06
C ASN A 129 -1.36 -18.95 21.05
N ILE A 130 -1.01 -18.39 22.20
CA ILE A 130 -0.59 -16.99 22.40
C ILE A 130 0.43 -16.52 21.35
N PHE A 131 1.23 -17.47 20.81
CA PHE A 131 2.18 -17.25 19.73
C PHE A 131 1.55 -16.75 18.41
N SER A 132 0.41 -17.32 17.97
CA SER A 132 -0.25 -16.89 16.75
C SER A 132 -0.83 -15.48 16.90
N VAL A 133 -1.38 -15.17 18.07
CA VAL A 133 -1.92 -13.84 18.41
C VAL A 133 -0.83 -12.77 18.42
N LEU A 134 0.30 -13.01 19.09
CA LEU A 134 1.43 -12.06 19.12
C LEU A 134 2.03 -11.83 17.74
N LEU A 135 2.13 -12.88 16.92
CA LEU A 135 2.59 -12.78 15.54
C LEU A 135 1.62 -11.95 14.68
N ILE A 136 0.31 -12.18 14.79
CA ILE A 136 -0.72 -11.41 14.08
C ILE A 136 -0.65 -9.93 14.49
N LEU A 137 -0.55 -9.63 15.78
CA LEU A 137 -0.44 -8.25 16.27
C LEU A 137 0.84 -7.57 15.78
N PHE A 138 1.97 -8.28 15.79
CA PHE A 138 3.22 -7.76 15.26
C PHE A 138 3.12 -7.49 13.75
N LEU A 139 2.54 -8.40 12.98
CA LEU A 139 2.33 -8.24 11.55
C LEU A 139 1.41 -7.06 11.24
N LYS A 140 0.28 -6.94 11.95
CA LYS A 140 -0.65 -5.81 11.80
C LYS A 140 0.05 -4.48 12.08
N ARG A 141 0.84 -4.42 13.16
CA ARG A 141 1.64 -3.24 13.50
C ARG A 141 2.68 -2.93 12.41
N THR A 142 3.33 -3.93 11.83
CA THR A 142 4.28 -3.69 10.71
C THR A 142 3.60 -3.28 9.40
N GLN A 143 2.35 -3.70 9.16
CA GLN A 143 1.57 -3.23 8.01
C GLN A 143 1.19 -1.76 8.18
N GLU A 144 0.69 -1.37 9.37
CA GLU A 144 0.37 0.03 9.68
C GLU A 144 1.59 0.96 9.57
N ILE A 145 2.79 0.47 9.91
CA ILE A 145 4.04 1.25 9.79
C ILE A 145 4.46 1.46 8.32
N ASN A 146 4.02 0.61 7.39
CA ASN A 146 4.44 0.66 5.99
C ASN A 146 3.35 1.16 5.03
N THR A 147 2.20 1.59 5.53
CA THR A 147 1.18 2.26 4.70
C THR A 147 1.74 3.58 4.19
N GLN A 148 1.60 3.81 2.89
CA GLN A 148 2.01 5.07 2.27
C GLN A 148 0.83 5.82 1.68
N TYR A 149 0.96 7.13 1.68
CA TYR A 149 -0.03 8.06 1.17
C TYR A 149 0.56 8.80 -0.02
N ILE A 150 -0.14 8.73 -1.15
CA ILE A 150 0.32 9.25 -2.42
C ILE A 150 -0.61 10.38 -2.82
N ASN A 151 -0.06 11.58 -2.94
CA ASN A 151 -0.79 12.76 -3.39
C ASN A 151 -0.71 12.89 -4.90
N ILE A 152 -1.86 13.13 -5.52
CA ILE A 152 -1.97 13.47 -6.94
C ILE A 152 -2.63 14.83 -7.03
N TYR A 153 -1.94 15.75 -7.70
CA TYR A 153 -2.39 17.10 -7.98
C TYR A 153 -2.75 17.20 -9.44
N ILE A 154 -4.03 17.46 -9.73
CA ILE A 154 -4.54 17.61 -11.08
C ILE A 154 -4.90 19.08 -11.26
N HIS A 155 -4.22 19.74 -12.20
CA HIS A 155 -4.55 21.07 -12.65
C HIS A 155 -5.38 20.97 -13.93
N ILE A 156 -6.43 21.79 -14.02
CA ILE A 156 -7.37 21.86 -15.15
C ILE A 156 -7.08 23.11 -15.99
#